data_AF-A0A644W9B7-F1
#
_entry.id   AF-A0A644W9B7-F1
#
_cell.length_a   1.000
_cell.length_b   1.000
_cell.length_c   1.000
_cell.angle_alpha   90.00
_cell.angle_beta   90.00
_cell.angle_gamma   90.00
#
_symmetry.space_group_name_H-M   'P 1'
#
loop_
_entity.id
_entity.type
_entity.pdbx_description
1 polymer ?
#
loop_
_entity_poly.entity_id
_entity_poly.type
_entity_poly.pdbx_seq_one_letter_code
_entity_poly.pdbx_strand_id
1 'polypeptide(L)'
;MISLTWTDNCDGTGSVTGTDVSDGNTCPEVITRTWSYTDACGNISTVTQTITVDDITDPTFTFCPTPPENNTFTVTVNSGNVYIHSGTGWDATATDNCSGTVTLEAQLSGVTTTGPHTTLNGVTFNQGLTTVTWTATDACGNEATCSFDVQVDGEADISVVKTVSPVGAITAGQNITYTLVVTNNGPAVAPEVTLLDNMPAQVVGPTSWTLNGIAQAGSWPEAWVFTNMAVGISGQQTIVITGKVSCDIANLVANTATVILSPPFSDPNLSNNNSTVTNSIIDPVVVSGDVTNGTCTSNAAIDITVTGGTPPYTYAWTGPAGFTSTDEDLTGLVSGTYTVLVTDTNGCEATGSWTVTSEDTEPPSFTAPGPFDFCVSGIFSAVYDGVIGPDSDIVPDDIYLPLFPTGWTRPDWYIIDAGSTVLDIDPASLNDNCCDPGELTISWIINFSTGEPSITGTGQPSTYDPDTNGSPDPIKLWGTPNNVNVTHTIEYSVTDCNGNVAATVSVDILIRPRPEVDKQ
;
A
#
# COMPACT_ATOMS: atom_id res chain seq x y z
N MET A 1 -52.91 26.86 74.92
CA MET A 1 -54.09 27.17 75.76
C MET A 1 -54.92 28.21 75.02
N ILE A 2 -56.11 27.84 74.56
CA ILE A 2 -57.07 28.83 74.05
C ILE A 2 -57.63 29.54 75.27
N SER A 3 -57.42 30.85 75.36
CA SER A 3 -58.04 31.66 76.42
C SER A 3 -59.43 32.03 75.96
N LEU A 4 -60.45 31.44 76.58
CA LEU A 4 -61.85 31.81 76.33
C LEU A 4 -62.16 33.06 77.12
N THR A 5 -62.65 34.09 76.44
CA THR A 5 -63.16 35.30 77.06
C THR A 5 -64.66 35.38 76.84
N TRP A 6 -65.41 35.65 77.89
CA TRP A 6 -66.84 35.95 77.83
C TRP A 6 -67.12 37.24 78.59
N THR A 7 -68.19 37.93 78.22
CA THR A 7 -68.68 39.13 78.89
C THR A 7 -70.17 38.98 79.11
N ASP A 8 -70.63 39.25 80.32
CA ASP A 8 -72.05 39.38 80.62
C ASP A 8 -72.34 40.83 81.04
N ASN A 9 -73.50 41.35 80.66
CA ASN A 9 -73.84 42.76 80.89
C ASN A 9 -74.36 43.03 82.32
N CYS A 10 -74.58 41.97 83.11
CA CYS A 10 -75.16 42.07 84.45
C CYS A 10 -74.30 41.48 85.59
N ASP A 11 -73.26 40.68 85.35
CA ASP A 11 -72.45 40.11 86.45
C ASP A 11 -71.02 39.66 86.06
N GLY A 12 -70.15 39.53 87.08
CA GLY A 12 -68.72 39.20 86.93
C GLY A 12 -68.34 37.73 87.15
N THR A 13 -69.27 36.84 87.50
CA THR A 13 -68.96 35.42 87.78
C THR A 13 -69.98 34.47 87.17
N GLY A 14 -69.53 33.60 86.27
CA GLY A 14 -70.29 32.48 85.70
C GLY A 14 -69.41 31.23 85.61
N SER A 15 -69.97 30.13 85.09
CA SER A 15 -69.24 28.87 84.93
C SER A 15 -69.12 28.47 83.46
N VAL A 16 -67.98 27.90 83.09
CA VAL A 16 -67.71 27.36 81.76
C VAL A 16 -67.48 25.85 81.87
N THR A 17 -68.20 25.09 81.07
CA THR A 17 -67.97 23.64 80.89
C THR A 17 -67.64 23.36 79.43
N GLY A 18 -66.74 22.41 79.20
CA GLY A 18 -66.36 21.95 77.86
C GLY A 18 -66.70 20.47 77.68
N THR A 19 -67.26 20.12 76.53
CA THR A 19 -67.49 18.72 76.12
C THR A 19 -66.92 18.50 74.73
N ASP A 20 -66.24 17.36 74.55
CA ASP A 20 -65.66 16.95 73.27
C ASP A 20 -66.44 15.76 72.72
N VAL A 21 -66.83 15.84 71.46
CA VAL A 21 -67.45 14.75 70.73
C VAL A 21 -66.60 14.45 69.49
N SER A 22 -66.02 13.26 69.44
CA SER A 22 -65.34 12.73 68.25
C SER A 22 -66.37 12.16 67.27
N ASP A 23 -66.12 12.31 65.98
CA ASP A 23 -66.87 11.65 64.92
C ASP A 23 -66.49 10.17 64.72
N GLY A 24 -65.44 9.70 65.40
CA GLY A 24 -64.96 8.32 65.36
C GLY A 24 -64.23 7.96 64.06
N ASN A 25 -63.98 8.93 63.19
CA ASN A 25 -63.16 8.74 61.99
C ASN A 25 -61.67 8.77 62.38
N THR A 26 -60.83 8.14 61.58
CA THR A 26 -59.39 8.09 61.84
C THR A 26 -58.59 9.07 60.99
N CYS A 27 -59.06 9.45 59.79
CA CYS A 27 -58.36 10.38 58.90
C CYS A 27 -59.28 11.12 57.91
N PRO A 28 -59.52 12.43 58.11
CA PRO A 28 -59.26 13.15 59.36
C PRO A 28 -60.27 12.75 60.45
N GLU A 29 -59.82 12.74 61.70
CA GLU A 29 -60.73 12.75 62.86
C GLU A 29 -61.23 14.18 63.09
N VAL A 30 -62.55 14.33 63.30
CA VAL A 30 -63.14 15.62 63.63
C VAL A 30 -63.68 15.60 65.05
N ILE A 31 -63.04 16.38 65.92
CA ILE A 31 -63.47 16.60 67.30
C ILE A 31 -64.23 17.92 67.36
N THR A 32 -65.52 17.84 67.69
CA THR A 32 -66.35 19.01 67.98
C THR A 32 -66.31 19.30 69.48
N ARG A 33 -65.63 20.38 69.85
CA ARG A 33 -65.57 20.87 71.23
C ARG A 33 -66.65 21.94 71.44
N THR A 34 -67.59 21.67 72.33
CA THR A 34 -68.66 22.60 72.70
C THR A 34 -68.40 23.18 74.08
N TRP A 35 -68.26 24.50 74.16
CA TRP A 35 -68.20 25.25 75.40
C TRP A 35 -69.57 25.80 75.74
N SER A 36 -70.04 25.53 76.95
CA SER A 36 -71.29 26.06 77.49
C SER A 36 -70.96 27.01 78.64
N TYR A 37 -71.32 28.28 78.46
CA TYR A 37 -71.28 29.30 79.50
C TYR A 37 -72.65 29.39 80.14
N THR A 38 -72.70 29.26 81.47
CA THR A 38 -73.92 29.48 82.25
C THR A 38 -73.72 30.69 83.16
N ASP A 39 -74.60 31.69 83.05
CA ASP A 39 -74.59 32.86 83.92
C ASP A 39 -75.18 32.56 85.32
N ALA A 40 -75.11 33.51 86.25
CA ALA A 40 -75.64 33.35 87.60
C ALA A 40 -77.17 33.21 87.68
N CYS A 41 -77.89 33.59 86.61
CA CYS A 41 -79.35 33.45 86.49
C CYS A 41 -79.78 32.12 85.85
N GLY A 42 -78.83 31.30 85.38
CA GLY A 42 -79.06 30.01 84.74
C GLY A 42 -79.25 30.07 83.22
N ASN A 43 -79.00 31.22 82.57
CA ASN A 43 -79.03 31.31 81.11
C ASN A 43 -77.76 30.69 80.52
N ILE A 44 -77.93 30.00 79.39
CA ILE A 44 -76.85 29.25 78.74
C ILE A 44 -76.55 29.85 77.35
N SER A 45 -75.27 30.07 77.07
CA SER A 45 -74.76 30.36 75.73
C SER A 45 -73.68 29.35 75.36
N THR A 46 -73.65 28.92 74.10
CA THR A 46 -72.70 27.90 73.63
C THR A 46 -71.88 28.39 72.45
N VAL A 47 -70.60 28.01 72.42
CA VAL A 47 -69.74 28.17 71.25
C VAL A 47 -69.06 26.84 70.93
N THR A 48 -69.00 26.50 69.66
CA THR A 48 -68.32 25.28 69.19
C THR A 48 -67.00 25.62 68.51
N GLN A 49 -66.02 24.74 68.70
CA GLN A 49 -64.78 24.70 67.94
C GLN A 49 -64.71 23.34 67.25
N THR A 50 -64.47 23.37 65.94
CA THR A 50 -64.09 22.17 65.18
C THR A 50 -62.58 22.02 65.24
N ILE A 51 -62.11 20.86 65.70
CA ILE A 51 -60.71 20.46 65.68
C ILE A 51 -60.60 19.30 64.69
N THR A 52 -59.80 19.49 63.65
CA THR A 52 -59.49 18.43 62.67
C THR A 52 -58.10 17.89 63.00
N VAL A 53 -58.02 16.59 63.25
CA VAL A 53 -56.77 15.86 63.44
C VAL A 53 -56.58 15.02 62.18
N ASP A 54 -55.54 15.34 61.43
CA ASP A 54 -55.24 14.70 60.14
C ASP A 54 -53.82 14.14 60.18
N ASP A 55 -53.61 12.97 59.59
CA ASP A 55 -52.27 12.45 59.38
C ASP A 55 -51.77 12.91 58.02
N ILE A 56 -50.63 13.58 58.03
CA ILE A 56 -49.95 14.11 56.84
C ILE A 56 -48.59 13.45 56.63
N THR A 57 -48.31 12.38 57.39
CA THR A 57 -47.01 11.70 57.36
C THR A 57 -47.09 10.55 56.38
N ASP A 58 -46.16 10.50 55.43
CA ASP A 58 -46.08 9.37 54.51
C ASP A 58 -45.68 8.08 55.26
N PRO A 59 -46.21 6.91 54.83
CA PRO A 59 -45.80 5.63 55.38
C PRO A 59 -44.31 5.36 55.12
N THR A 60 -43.69 4.55 55.98
CA THR A 60 -42.27 4.18 55.85
C THR A 60 -42.12 2.71 55.44
N PHE A 61 -41.36 2.44 54.38
CA PHE A 61 -40.99 1.07 54.01
C PHE A 61 -40.09 0.45 55.08
N THR A 62 -40.53 -0.68 55.66
CA THR A 62 -39.72 -1.52 56.55
C THR A 62 -38.86 -2.51 55.78
N PHE A 63 -39.27 -2.85 54.56
CA PHE A 63 -38.48 -3.58 53.58
C PHE A 63 -38.84 -3.08 52.19
N CYS A 64 -37.82 -2.63 51.45
CA CYS A 64 -37.88 -2.49 50.01
C CYS A 64 -36.82 -3.44 49.41
N PRO A 65 -37.14 -4.21 48.36
CA PRO A 65 -36.15 -5.08 47.74
C PRO A 65 -34.92 -4.30 47.28
N THR A 66 -33.73 -4.73 47.70
CA THR A 66 -32.44 -4.14 47.31
C THR A 66 -31.64 -5.14 46.47
N PRO A 67 -31.62 -5.00 45.15
CA PRO A 67 -30.84 -5.87 44.29
C PRO A 67 -29.32 -5.68 44.45
N PRO A 68 -28.51 -6.67 44.04
CA PRO A 68 -27.07 -6.67 44.31
C PRO A 68 -26.27 -5.62 43.54
N GLU A 69 -26.70 -5.27 42.32
CA GLU A 69 -25.97 -4.39 41.40
C GLU A 69 -26.91 -3.31 40.83
N ASN A 70 -26.56 -2.04 40.98
CA ASN A 70 -27.27 -0.89 40.38
C ASN A 70 -28.81 -0.88 40.52
N ASN A 71 -29.35 -1.50 41.58
CA ASN A 71 -30.79 -1.63 41.78
C ASN A 71 -31.51 -2.53 40.75
N THR A 72 -30.82 -3.53 40.17
CA THR A 72 -31.38 -4.49 39.20
C THR A 72 -31.18 -5.96 39.62
N PHE A 73 -32.22 -6.77 39.54
CA PHE A 73 -32.13 -8.24 39.59
C PHE A 73 -32.03 -8.80 38.17
N THR A 74 -30.91 -9.45 37.85
CA THR A 74 -30.71 -10.10 36.54
C THR A 74 -31.04 -11.58 36.61
N VAL A 75 -31.86 -12.06 35.67
CA VAL A 75 -32.22 -13.48 35.54
C VAL A 75 -32.06 -13.91 34.10
N THR A 76 -31.34 -15.01 33.87
CA THR A 76 -31.14 -15.59 32.53
C THR A 76 -32.14 -16.71 32.28
N VAL A 77 -32.80 -16.69 31.12
CA VAL A 77 -33.77 -17.72 30.71
C VAL A 77 -33.29 -18.51 29.48
N ASN A 78 -33.25 -19.83 29.65
CA ASN A 78 -32.76 -20.76 28.63
C ASN A 78 -33.86 -21.17 27.66
N SER A 79 -35.11 -20.76 27.84
CA SER A 79 -36.19 -20.99 26.86
C SER A 79 -37.44 -20.22 27.28
N GLY A 80 -38.21 -19.70 26.32
CA GLY A 80 -39.55 -19.17 26.58
C GLY A 80 -39.66 -17.66 26.80
N ASN A 81 -38.60 -16.88 26.57
CA ASN A 81 -38.56 -15.40 26.59
C ASN A 81 -39.16 -14.73 27.83
N VAL A 82 -39.32 -15.47 28.93
CA VAL A 82 -40.12 -15.08 30.08
C VAL A 82 -39.56 -15.74 31.34
N TYR A 83 -39.56 -14.99 32.44
CA TYR A 83 -39.26 -15.46 33.79
C TYR A 83 -40.51 -15.38 34.67
N ILE A 84 -40.85 -16.45 35.39
CA ILE A 84 -41.93 -16.44 36.39
C ILE A 84 -41.30 -16.37 37.77
N HIS A 85 -41.51 -15.26 38.49
CA HIS A 85 -40.99 -15.11 39.84
C HIS A 85 -41.70 -16.08 40.80
N SER A 86 -40.95 -16.66 41.73
CA SER A 86 -41.51 -17.57 42.74
C SER A 86 -41.07 -17.16 44.14
N GLY A 87 -42.03 -17.21 45.07
CA GLY A 87 -41.86 -16.72 46.44
C GLY A 87 -42.20 -15.24 46.59
N THR A 88 -42.05 -14.74 47.81
CA THR A 88 -42.42 -13.37 48.22
C THR A 88 -41.19 -12.52 48.54
N GLY A 89 -40.00 -12.94 48.10
CA GLY A 89 -38.75 -12.25 48.41
C GLY A 89 -38.62 -10.85 47.76
N TRP A 90 -39.48 -10.55 46.78
CA TRP A 90 -39.57 -9.25 46.12
C TRP A 90 -40.79 -8.43 46.58
N ASP A 91 -41.55 -8.92 47.56
CA ASP A 91 -42.69 -8.20 48.11
C ASP A 91 -42.20 -7.17 49.13
N ALA A 92 -42.55 -5.89 48.94
CA ALA A 92 -42.21 -4.84 49.88
C ALA A 92 -43.06 -4.94 51.16
N THR A 93 -42.57 -4.34 52.25
CA THR A 93 -43.37 -4.15 53.48
C THR A 93 -43.22 -2.71 53.97
N ALA A 94 -44.29 -2.16 54.54
CA ALA A 94 -44.33 -0.81 55.06
C ALA A 94 -45.11 -0.76 56.37
N THR A 95 -44.79 0.24 57.20
CA THR A 95 -45.51 0.58 58.42
C THR A 95 -45.73 2.07 58.44
N ASP A 96 -46.76 2.49 59.15
CA ASP A 96 -46.99 3.90 59.40
C ASP A 96 -47.03 4.19 60.91
N ASN A 97 -46.93 5.46 61.29
CA ASN A 97 -46.97 5.89 62.67
C ASN A 97 -48.39 5.88 63.28
N CYS A 98 -49.43 5.81 62.44
CA CYS A 98 -50.82 5.69 62.87
C CYS A 98 -51.29 4.21 62.98
N SER A 99 -52.38 3.97 63.71
CA SER A 99 -52.91 2.61 63.97
C SER A 99 -53.68 1.97 62.78
N GLY A 100 -53.55 2.54 61.57
CA GLY A 100 -54.24 2.06 60.37
C GLY A 100 -53.47 0.97 59.62
N THR A 101 -54.16 0.29 58.70
CA THR A 101 -53.52 -0.67 57.78
C THR A 101 -52.89 0.09 56.60
N VAL A 102 -51.60 -0.11 56.35
CA VAL A 102 -50.93 0.34 55.12
C VAL A 102 -51.22 -0.67 54.00
N THR A 103 -51.72 -0.19 52.86
CA THR A 103 -51.90 -1.00 51.65
C THR A 103 -50.67 -0.91 50.76
N LEU A 104 -50.31 -2.02 50.10
CA LEU A 104 -49.16 -2.11 49.20
C LEU A 104 -49.60 -2.58 47.83
N GLU A 105 -49.20 -1.84 46.81
CA GLU A 105 -49.48 -2.15 45.41
C GLU A 105 -48.21 -2.00 44.56
N ALA A 106 -47.90 -3.02 43.75
CA ALA A 106 -46.83 -3.01 42.78
C ALA A 106 -47.37 -2.72 41.38
N GLN A 107 -46.78 -1.72 40.73
CA GLN A 107 -46.99 -1.39 39.34
C GLN A 107 -45.75 -1.77 38.52
N LEU A 108 -45.97 -2.40 37.37
CA LEU A 108 -44.90 -2.83 36.46
C LEU A 108 -44.85 -1.92 35.24
N SER A 109 -43.66 -1.51 34.83
CA SER A 109 -43.42 -0.72 33.61
C SER A 109 -42.21 -1.23 32.84
N GLY A 110 -42.09 -0.86 31.56
CA GLY A 110 -41.05 -1.39 30.66
C GLY A 110 -41.60 -2.49 29.76
N VAL A 111 -40.89 -3.61 29.66
CA VAL A 111 -41.30 -4.75 28.81
C VAL A 111 -42.47 -5.57 29.38
N THR A 112 -42.69 -5.47 30.70
CA THR A 112 -43.83 -6.08 31.40
C THR A 112 -44.71 -4.98 31.99
N THR A 113 -46.00 -4.99 31.66
CA THR A 113 -46.95 -3.94 32.08
C THR A 113 -48.24 -4.50 32.70
N THR A 114 -48.29 -5.81 32.94
CA THR A 114 -49.41 -6.44 33.64
C THR A 114 -49.40 -6.04 35.10
N GLY A 115 -50.54 -5.66 35.67
CA GLY A 115 -50.70 -5.21 37.05
C GLY A 115 -51.92 -4.30 37.21
N PRO A 116 -52.22 -3.79 38.41
CA PRO A 116 -51.46 -3.89 39.67
C PRO A 116 -51.31 -5.28 40.29
N HIS A 117 -50.36 -5.42 41.22
CA HIS A 117 -50.17 -6.63 42.03
C HIS A 117 -50.05 -6.32 43.51
N THR A 118 -50.53 -7.21 44.37
CA THR A 118 -50.29 -7.16 45.84
C THR A 118 -49.17 -8.08 46.29
N THR A 119 -48.66 -8.94 45.39
CA THR A 119 -47.51 -9.83 45.56
C THR A 119 -46.90 -10.09 44.18
N LEU A 120 -45.59 -10.26 44.11
CA LEU A 120 -44.88 -10.64 42.90
C LEU A 120 -44.72 -12.15 42.74
N ASN A 121 -45.18 -12.95 43.72
CA ASN A 121 -45.18 -14.40 43.61
C ASN A 121 -46.07 -14.87 42.45
N GLY A 122 -45.49 -15.56 41.47
CA GLY A 122 -46.19 -16.02 40.26
C GLY A 122 -46.32 -14.95 39.17
N VAL A 123 -45.77 -13.75 39.37
CA VAL A 123 -45.73 -12.72 38.32
C VAL A 123 -44.75 -13.11 37.23
N THR A 124 -45.22 -12.93 36.00
CA THR A 124 -44.51 -13.26 34.77
C THR A 124 -43.83 -12.01 34.23
N PHE A 125 -42.50 -12.02 34.17
CA PHE A 125 -41.66 -10.97 33.61
C PHE A 125 -41.24 -11.34 32.19
N ASN A 126 -41.57 -10.48 31.22
CA ASN A 126 -41.11 -10.61 29.85
C ASN A 126 -39.61 -10.30 29.75
N GLN A 127 -38.95 -10.88 28.74
CA GLN A 127 -37.56 -10.60 28.42
C GLN A 127 -37.28 -9.10 28.22
N GLY A 128 -36.16 -8.64 28.80
CA GLY A 128 -35.77 -7.23 28.85
C GLY A 128 -35.95 -6.61 30.23
N LEU A 129 -35.90 -5.28 30.27
CA LEU A 129 -35.93 -4.50 31.51
C LEU A 129 -37.39 -4.19 31.93
N THR A 130 -37.75 -4.61 33.14
CA THR A 130 -39.01 -4.24 33.80
C THR A 130 -38.69 -3.49 35.10
N THR A 131 -39.26 -2.31 35.27
CA THR A 131 -39.19 -1.57 36.54
C THR A 131 -40.42 -1.88 37.38
N VAL A 132 -40.18 -2.33 38.61
CA VAL A 132 -41.20 -2.56 39.64
C VAL A 132 -41.25 -1.34 40.54
N THR A 133 -42.43 -0.73 40.70
CA THR A 133 -42.66 0.36 41.65
C THR A 133 -43.71 -0.05 42.65
N TRP A 134 -43.32 -0.14 43.92
CA TRP A 134 -44.22 -0.35 45.05
C TRP A 134 -44.71 1.00 45.56
N THR A 135 -46.03 1.15 45.72
CA THR A 135 -46.68 2.26 46.41
C THR A 135 -47.26 1.74 47.72
N ALA A 136 -46.83 2.34 48.82
CA ALA A 136 -47.43 2.16 50.14
C ALA A 136 -48.38 3.33 50.38
N THR A 137 -49.65 3.04 50.64
CA THR A 137 -50.68 4.04 50.95
C THR A 137 -51.23 3.77 52.34
N ASP A 138 -51.20 4.78 53.21
CA ASP A 138 -51.77 4.65 54.56
C ASP A 138 -53.31 4.78 54.55
N ALA A 139 -53.95 4.75 55.73
CA ALA A 139 -55.40 4.86 55.86
C ALA A 139 -55.95 6.27 55.56
N CYS A 140 -55.07 7.27 55.46
CA CYS A 140 -55.35 8.69 55.30
C CYS A 140 -55.11 9.14 53.85
N GLY A 141 -54.50 8.27 53.04
CA GLY A 141 -54.18 8.49 51.64
C GLY A 141 -52.78 9.06 51.39
N ASN A 142 -51.91 9.13 52.41
CA ASN A 142 -50.51 9.51 52.20
C ASN A 142 -49.76 8.35 51.54
N GLU A 143 -48.83 8.68 50.64
CA GLU A 143 -48.18 7.69 49.80
C GLU A 143 -46.65 7.78 49.86
N ALA A 144 -46.00 6.63 49.98
CA ALA A 144 -44.57 6.48 49.76
C ALA A 144 -44.31 5.49 48.63
N THR A 145 -43.25 5.70 47.87
CA THR A 145 -42.87 4.78 46.78
C THR A 145 -41.45 4.25 46.95
N CYS A 146 -41.23 3.02 46.47
CA CYS A 146 -39.90 2.46 46.30
C CYS A 146 -39.85 1.60 45.03
N SER A 147 -38.69 1.49 44.38
CA SER A 147 -38.58 0.78 43.10
C SER A 147 -37.28 0.02 42.95
N PHE A 148 -37.34 -1.02 42.13
CA PHE A 148 -36.19 -1.81 41.68
C PHE A 148 -36.46 -2.35 40.27
N ASP A 149 -35.39 -2.73 39.58
CA ASP A 149 -35.47 -3.27 38.23
C ASP A 149 -35.33 -4.81 38.23
N VAL A 150 -35.97 -5.43 37.26
CA VAL A 150 -35.83 -6.85 36.90
C VAL A 150 -35.41 -6.91 35.45
N GLN A 151 -34.21 -7.44 35.21
CA GLN A 151 -33.64 -7.62 33.89
C GLN A 151 -33.68 -9.11 33.54
N VAL A 152 -34.49 -9.47 32.55
CA VAL A 152 -34.61 -10.86 32.06
C VAL A 152 -33.77 -11.01 30.79
N ASP A 153 -32.66 -11.74 30.89
CA ASP A 153 -31.69 -12.00 29.83
C ASP A 153 -32.01 -13.30 29.10
N GLY A 154 -31.72 -13.36 27.80
CA GLY A 154 -31.88 -14.59 27.02
C GLY A 154 -30.55 -15.30 26.75
N GLU A 155 -30.59 -16.61 26.50
CA GLU A 155 -29.45 -17.34 25.97
C GLU A 155 -29.66 -17.76 24.52
N ALA A 156 -28.66 -17.52 23.68
CA ALA A 156 -28.57 -18.10 22.35
C ALA A 156 -27.11 -18.44 22.02
N ASP A 157 -26.82 -19.71 21.76
CA ASP A 157 -25.55 -20.23 21.25
C ASP A 157 -25.48 -19.88 19.76
N ILE A 158 -24.73 -18.83 19.42
CA ILE A 158 -24.44 -18.50 18.04
C ILE A 158 -23.14 -19.17 17.64
N SER A 159 -22.93 -19.33 16.34
CA SER A 159 -21.71 -19.95 15.84
C SER A 159 -21.46 -19.54 14.41
N VAL A 160 -20.20 -19.58 14.00
CA VAL A 160 -19.81 -19.38 12.61
C VAL A 160 -18.87 -20.48 12.16
N VAL A 161 -19.14 -21.03 10.98
CA VAL A 161 -18.20 -21.88 10.26
C VAL A 161 -17.81 -21.19 8.97
N LYS A 162 -16.50 -20.99 8.79
CA LYS A 162 -15.94 -20.41 7.58
C LYS A 162 -15.22 -21.49 6.79
N THR A 163 -15.47 -21.53 5.50
CA THR A 163 -14.78 -22.39 4.54
C THR A 163 -14.24 -21.55 3.39
N VAL A 164 -13.28 -22.10 2.66
CA VAL A 164 -12.61 -21.42 1.54
C VAL A 164 -12.53 -22.34 0.34
N SER A 165 -12.62 -21.76 -0.86
CA SER A 165 -12.43 -22.46 -2.12
C SER A 165 -11.60 -21.59 -3.08
N PRO A 166 -10.57 -22.16 -3.74
CA PRO A 166 -10.00 -23.50 -3.52
C PRO A 166 -9.37 -23.65 -2.13
N VAL A 167 -9.20 -24.88 -1.64
CA VAL A 167 -8.52 -25.18 -0.35
C VAL A 167 -7.04 -25.42 -0.59
N GLY A 168 -6.16 -24.86 0.26
CA GLY A 168 -4.72 -25.09 0.22
C GLY A 168 -3.97 -24.05 -0.60
N ALA A 169 -3.20 -24.51 -1.60
CA ALA A 169 -2.44 -23.60 -2.46
C ALA A 169 -3.38 -22.87 -3.44
N ILE A 170 -3.19 -21.56 -3.58
CA ILE A 170 -3.94 -20.71 -4.51
C ILE A 170 -2.96 -19.82 -5.26
N THR A 171 -3.11 -19.68 -6.57
CA THR A 171 -2.22 -18.79 -7.34
C THR A 171 -2.71 -17.35 -7.29
N ALA A 172 -1.77 -16.42 -7.32
CA ALA A 172 -2.03 -15.01 -7.58
C ALA A 172 -3.00 -14.82 -8.77
N GLY A 173 -3.93 -13.85 -8.64
CA GLY A 173 -4.94 -13.54 -9.65
C GLY A 173 -6.16 -14.48 -9.68
N GLN A 174 -6.10 -15.66 -9.08
CA GLN A 174 -7.24 -16.58 -9.02
C GLN A 174 -8.37 -16.04 -8.14
N ASN A 175 -9.60 -16.47 -8.43
CA ASN A 175 -10.73 -16.22 -7.57
C ASN A 175 -10.61 -17.02 -6.27
N ILE A 176 -10.87 -16.36 -5.15
CA ILE A 176 -10.99 -16.97 -3.83
C ILE A 176 -12.41 -16.72 -3.32
N THR A 177 -13.07 -17.80 -2.90
CA THR A 177 -14.44 -17.75 -2.39
C THR A 177 -14.45 -18.19 -0.94
N TYR A 178 -14.99 -17.32 -0.07
CA TYR A 178 -15.27 -17.65 1.32
C TYR A 178 -16.76 -17.94 1.49
N THR A 179 -17.08 -19.04 2.16
CA THR A 179 -18.45 -19.36 2.57
C THR A 179 -18.52 -19.34 4.08
N LEU A 180 -19.33 -18.45 4.62
CA LEU A 180 -19.59 -18.28 6.04
C LEU A 180 -20.99 -18.79 6.35
N VAL A 181 -21.10 -19.65 7.35
CA VAL A 181 -22.35 -20.23 7.78
C VAL A 181 -22.56 -19.85 9.24
N VAL A 182 -23.51 -18.94 9.47
CA VAL A 182 -23.86 -18.46 10.82
C VAL A 182 -25.09 -19.22 11.30
N THR A 183 -25.00 -19.83 12.47
CA THR A 183 -26.05 -20.68 13.03
C THR A 183 -26.35 -20.27 14.46
N ASN A 184 -27.63 -20.19 14.81
CA ASN A 184 -28.09 -20.15 16.19
C ASN A 184 -28.44 -21.58 16.63
N ASN A 185 -27.62 -22.21 17.46
CA ASN A 185 -27.81 -23.54 18.01
C ASN A 185 -28.86 -23.57 19.14
N GLY A 186 -29.40 -22.40 19.48
CA GLY A 186 -30.42 -22.21 20.50
C GLY A 186 -29.81 -21.98 21.88
N PRO A 187 -30.61 -21.94 22.94
CA PRO A 187 -31.99 -22.42 22.95
C PRO A 187 -33.06 -21.38 22.56
N ALA A 188 -32.77 -20.08 22.59
CA ALA A 188 -33.72 -19.02 22.20
C ALA A 188 -33.44 -18.44 20.80
N VAL A 189 -34.42 -17.72 20.24
CA VAL A 189 -34.22 -16.91 19.03
C VAL A 189 -33.27 -15.76 19.38
N ALA A 190 -32.20 -15.57 18.61
CA ALA A 190 -31.27 -14.47 18.82
C ALA A 190 -31.82 -13.19 18.17
N PRO A 191 -32.08 -12.12 18.92
CA PRO A 191 -32.74 -10.92 18.41
C PRO A 191 -31.84 -10.16 17.43
N GLU A 192 -30.54 -10.15 17.69
CA GLU A 192 -29.54 -9.47 16.87
C GLU A 192 -28.19 -10.17 16.98
N VAL A 193 -27.63 -10.56 15.84
CA VAL A 193 -26.31 -11.20 15.73
C VAL A 193 -25.49 -10.38 14.73
N THR A 194 -24.33 -9.90 15.18
CA THR A 194 -23.38 -9.20 14.32
C THR A 194 -22.29 -10.17 13.87
N LEU A 195 -22.17 -10.35 12.56
CA LEU A 195 -21.04 -11.01 11.93
C LEU A 195 -19.99 -9.96 11.53
N LEU A 196 -18.73 -10.20 11.91
CA LEU A 196 -17.57 -9.42 11.53
C LEU A 196 -16.62 -10.30 10.69
N ASP A 197 -16.22 -9.81 9.53
CA ASP A 197 -15.27 -10.47 8.63
C ASP A 197 -14.53 -9.43 7.78
N ASN A 198 -13.39 -8.97 8.29
CA ASN A 198 -12.56 -8.03 7.58
C ASN A 198 -11.79 -8.75 6.47
N MET A 199 -11.89 -8.24 5.25
CA MET A 199 -11.24 -8.88 4.12
C MET A 199 -9.71 -8.76 4.23
N PRO A 200 -8.95 -9.85 4.02
CA PRO A 200 -7.50 -9.80 4.06
C PRO A 200 -6.97 -8.88 2.95
N ALA A 201 -5.88 -8.16 3.21
CA ALA A 201 -5.26 -7.25 2.22
C ALA A 201 -4.81 -7.95 0.93
N GLN A 202 -4.58 -9.26 0.99
CA GLN A 202 -4.23 -10.10 -0.16
C GLN A 202 -5.45 -10.42 -1.05
N VAL A 203 -6.67 -10.10 -0.63
CA VAL A 203 -7.87 -10.32 -1.43
C VAL A 203 -8.37 -8.98 -1.98
N VAL A 204 -8.21 -8.81 -3.29
CA VAL A 204 -8.65 -7.63 -4.01
C VAL A 204 -10.11 -7.77 -4.37
N GLY A 205 -10.88 -6.72 -4.09
CA GLY A 205 -12.21 -6.50 -4.63
C GLY A 205 -13.13 -7.71 -4.48
N PRO A 206 -13.69 -7.97 -3.29
CA PRO A 206 -14.87 -8.80 -3.17
C PRO A 206 -16.04 -8.10 -3.88
N THR A 207 -16.07 -8.18 -5.21
CA THR A 207 -16.97 -7.43 -6.09
C THR A 207 -18.37 -8.03 -6.13
N SER A 208 -18.53 -9.23 -5.58
CA SER A 208 -19.82 -9.87 -5.44
C SER A 208 -19.88 -10.71 -4.17
N TRP A 209 -21.05 -10.68 -3.54
CA TRP A 209 -21.37 -11.55 -2.43
C TRP A 209 -22.85 -11.89 -2.43
N THR A 210 -23.21 -13.00 -1.79
CA THR A 210 -24.60 -13.44 -1.64
C THR A 210 -24.96 -13.64 -0.18
N LEU A 211 -26.22 -13.39 0.15
CA LEU A 211 -26.85 -13.77 1.41
C LEU A 211 -27.95 -14.78 1.11
N ASN A 212 -27.82 -16.00 1.62
CA ASN A 212 -28.72 -17.13 1.38
C ASN A 212 -28.98 -17.38 -0.11
N GLY A 213 -27.93 -17.24 -0.93
CA GLY A 213 -28.00 -17.41 -2.39
C GLY A 213 -28.53 -16.19 -3.15
N ILE A 214 -28.92 -15.11 -2.48
CA ILE A 214 -29.38 -13.87 -3.11
C ILE A 214 -28.20 -12.91 -3.22
N ALA A 215 -27.87 -12.51 -4.46
CA ALA A 215 -26.82 -11.53 -4.73
C ALA A 215 -27.14 -10.17 -4.10
N GLN A 216 -26.12 -9.57 -3.48
CA GLN A 216 -26.21 -8.28 -2.82
C GLN A 216 -25.50 -7.20 -3.64
N ALA A 217 -25.95 -5.95 -3.51
CA ALA A 217 -25.37 -4.83 -4.24
C ALA A 217 -24.12 -4.29 -3.53
N GLY A 218 -23.09 -3.97 -4.32
CA GLY A 218 -21.84 -3.39 -3.82
C GLY A 218 -20.85 -4.42 -3.25
N SER A 219 -19.75 -3.91 -2.70
CA SER A 219 -18.71 -4.72 -2.07
C SER A 219 -19.19 -5.28 -0.73
N TRP A 220 -18.53 -6.35 -0.27
CA TRP A 220 -18.74 -6.89 1.08
C TRP A 220 -18.49 -5.79 2.14
N PRO A 221 -19.45 -5.54 3.06
CA PRO A 221 -19.37 -4.44 4.03
C PRO A 221 -18.47 -4.69 5.24
N GLU A 222 -17.74 -5.81 5.31
CA GLU A 222 -16.91 -6.24 6.46
C GLU A 222 -17.68 -6.58 7.75
N ALA A 223 -18.91 -6.10 7.89
CA ALA A 223 -19.82 -6.46 8.97
C ALA A 223 -21.26 -6.63 8.46
N TRP A 224 -22.00 -7.56 9.05
CA TRP A 224 -23.41 -7.77 8.74
C TRP A 224 -24.21 -8.08 9.99
N VAL A 225 -25.41 -7.49 10.09
CA VAL A 225 -26.31 -7.70 11.22
C VAL A 225 -27.49 -8.56 10.80
N PHE A 226 -27.71 -9.66 11.50
CA PHE A 226 -28.91 -10.48 11.39
C PHE A 226 -29.86 -10.16 12.51
N THR A 227 -31.14 -10.02 12.20
CA THR A 227 -32.19 -9.84 13.21
C THR A 227 -33.05 -11.08 13.32
N ASN A 228 -33.49 -11.40 14.54
CA ASN A 228 -34.39 -12.51 14.84
C ASN A 228 -33.93 -13.86 14.25
N MET A 229 -32.66 -14.24 14.44
CA MET A 229 -32.12 -15.50 13.97
C MET A 229 -32.78 -16.69 14.69
N ALA A 230 -33.58 -17.45 13.95
CA ALA A 230 -34.26 -18.64 14.46
C ALA A 230 -33.27 -19.75 14.84
N VAL A 231 -33.69 -20.63 15.75
CA VAL A 231 -32.90 -21.76 16.22
C VAL A 231 -32.79 -22.84 15.14
N GLY A 232 -31.61 -23.44 15.01
CA GLY A 232 -31.34 -24.58 14.15
C GLY A 232 -31.24 -24.24 12.66
N ILE A 233 -31.30 -25.28 11.82
CA ILE A 233 -31.00 -25.20 10.38
C ILE A 233 -31.92 -24.21 9.64
N SER A 234 -33.19 -24.09 10.05
CA SER A 234 -34.14 -23.17 9.42
C SER A 234 -33.79 -21.69 9.61
N GLY A 235 -33.01 -21.35 10.64
CA GLY A 235 -32.54 -19.98 10.90
C GLY A 235 -31.12 -19.71 10.43
N GLN A 236 -30.42 -20.73 9.89
CA GLN A 236 -29.05 -20.62 9.44
C GLN A 236 -28.91 -19.60 8.30
N GLN A 237 -27.88 -18.77 8.38
CA GLN A 237 -27.56 -17.76 7.38
C GLN A 237 -26.28 -18.16 6.66
N THR A 238 -26.29 -18.13 5.34
CA THR A 238 -25.13 -18.46 4.50
C THR A 238 -24.71 -17.23 3.73
N ILE A 239 -23.46 -16.81 3.91
CA ILE A 239 -22.84 -15.73 3.15
C ILE A 239 -21.74 -16.31 2.27
N VAL A 240 -21.74 -15.95 0.99
CA VAL A 240 -20.69 -16.33 0.05
C VAL A 240 -20.05 -15.06 -0.48
N ILE A 241 -18.75 -14.89 -0.26
CA ILE A 241 -17.97 -13.72 -0.68
C ILE A 241 -16.93 -14.20 -1.69
N THR A 242 -16.86 -13.57 -2.86
CA THR A 242 -15.86 -13.91 -3.89
C THR A 242 -15.02 -12.69 -4.25
N GLY A 243 -13.71 -12.82 -4.11
CA GLY A 243 -12.72 -11.83 -4.56
C GLY A 243 -11.61 -12.48 -5.37
N LYS A 244 -10.54 -11.73 -5.65
CA LYS A 244 -9.32 -12.25 -6.31
C LYS A 244 -8.12 -12.16 -5.40
N VAL A 245 -7.21 -13.12 -5.47
CA VAL A 245 -5.90 -13.02 -4.81
C VAL A 245 -5.06 -11.96 -5.52
N SER A 246 -4.44 -11.06 -4.77
CA SER A 246 -3.56 -10.01 -5.28
C SER A 246 -2.38 -10.59 -6.05
N CYS A 247 -1.96 -9.91 -7.12
CA CYS A 247 -0.79 -10.28 -7.91
C CYS A 247 0.54 -9.83 -7.27
N ASP A 248 0.51 -8.96 -6.25
CA ASP A 248 1.70 -8.27 -5.76
C ASP A 248 2.30 -8.90 -4.48
N ILE A 249 1.74 -10.01 -3.99
CA ILE A 249 2.08 -10.54 -2.66
C ILE A 249 2.21 -12.07 -2.69
N ALA A 250 3.41 -12.58 -2.36
CA ALA A 250 3.61 -13.97 -1.98
C ALA A 250 3.51 -14.09 -0.46
N ASN A 251 2.48 -14.75 0.08
CA ASN A 251 2.33 -15.03 1.53
C ASN A 251 1.13 -15.97 1.81
N LEU A 252 0.82 -16.22 3.09
CA LEU A 252 -0.42 -16.86 3.51
C LEU A 252 -1.60 -15.87 3.43
N VAL A 253 -2.74 -16.29 2.89
CA VAL A 253 -4.03 -15.60 3.07
C VAL A 253 -4.74 -16.27 4.24
N ALA A 254 -4.93 -15.53 5.33
CA ALA A 254 -5.75 -15.96 6.45
C ALA A 254 -6.97 -15.03 6.56
N ASN A 255 -8.17 -15.60 6.62
CA ASN A 255 -9.39 -14.84 6.87
C ASN A 255 -10.16 -15.42 8.05
N THR A 256 -10.65 -14.56 8.92
CA THR A 256 -11.30 -14.90 10.19
C THR A 256 -12.67 -14.24 10.28
N ALA A 257 -13.71 -15.04 10.40
CA ALA A 257 -15.06 -14.59 10.71
C ALA A 257 -15.29 -14.66 12.22
N THR A 258 -15.96 -13.66 12.79
CA THR A 258 -16.40 -13.65 14.20
C THR A 258 -17.86 -13.28 14.29
N VAL A 259 -18.64 -13.95 15.15
CA VAL A 259 -20.02 -13.58 15.45
C VAL A 259 -20.15 -13.09 16.88
N ILE A 260 -21.00 -12.09 17.07
CA ILE A 260 -21.23 -11.40 18.35
C ILE A 260 -22.73 -11.31 18.57
N LEU A 261 -23.17 -11.69 19.77
CA LEU A 261 -24.55 -11.58 20.21
C LEU A 261 -24.75 -10.24 20.93
N SER A 262 -25.79 -9.49 20.55
CA SER A 262 -26.08 -8.21 21.20
C SER A 262 -26.66 -8.42 22.61
N PRO A 263 -26.17 -7.71 23.64
CA PRO A 263 -26.80 -7.69 24.96
C PRO A 263 -28.28 -7.28 24.87
N PRO A 264 -29.15 -7.76 25.77
CA PRO A 264 -28.84 -8.50 26.99
C PRO A 264 -28.73 -10.02 26.82
N PHE A 265 -28.58 -10.53 25.60
CA PHE A 265 -28.41 -11.96 25.40
C PHE A 265 -26.97 -12.41 25.65
N SER A 266 -26.81 -13.60 26.22
CA SER A 266 -25.52 -14.26 26.43
C SER A 266 -25.40 -15.52 25.55
N ASP A 267 -24.17 -15.76 25.11
CA ASP A 267 -23.82 -16.99 24.40
C ASP A 267 -23.15 -17.97 25.37
N PRO A 268 -23.74 -19.16 25.60
CA PRO A 268 -23.18 -20.16 26.51
C PRO A 268 -21.92 -20.87 25.98
N ASN A 269 -21.59 -20.76 24.69
CA ASN A 269 -20.46 -21.41 24.06
C ASN A 269 -19.64 -20.45 23.19
N LEU A 270 -18.73 -19.70 23.79
CA LEU A 270 -17.89 -18.74 23.05
C LEU A 270 -16.86 -19.39 22.10
N SER A 271 -16.68 -20.71 22.12
CA SER A 271 -15.60 -21.39 21.39
C SER A 271 -15.88 -21.58 19.89
N ASN A 272 -17.14 -21.47 19.47
CA ASN A 272 -17.59 -21.59 18.08
C ASN A 272 -17.92 -20.21 17.44
N ASN A 273 -17.62 -19.12 18.15
CA ASN A 273 -17.88 -17.74 17.70
C ASN A 273 -16.84 -17.18 16.75
N ASN A 274 -15.80 -17.95 16.46
CA ASN A 274 -14.74 -17.56 15.55
C ASN A 274 -14.36 -18.74 14.65
N SER A 275 -14.21 -18.48 13.35
CA SER A 275 -13.71 -19.47 12.39
C SER A 275 -12.69 -18.82 11.45
N THR A 276 -11.49 -19.40 11.40
CA THR A 276 -10.40 -18.99 10.53
C THR A 276 -10.14 -20.04 9.44
N VAL A 277 -9.87 -19.56 8.23
CA VAL A 277 -9.39 -20.37 7.11
C VAL A 277 -8.11 -19.79 6.54
N THR A 278 -7.25 -20.64 6.01
CA THR A 278 -5.95 -20.25 5.46
C THR A 278 -5.66 -20.90 4.13
N ASN A 279 -5.09 -20.13 3.21
CA ASN A 279 -4.52 -20.60 1.94
C ASN A 279 -3.08 -20.13 1.79
N SER A 280 -2.24 -20.95 1.17
CA SER A 280 -0.88 -20.53 0.80
C SER A 280 -0.90 -19.96 -0.61
N ILE A 281 -0.37 -18.76 -0.81
CA ILE A 281 -0.25 -18.18 -2.14
C ILE A 281 0.95 -18.82 -2.84
N ILE A 282 0.74 -19.32 -4.06
CA ILE A 282 1.83 -19.67 -4.98
C ILE A 282 2.43 -18.37 -5.50
N ASP A 283 3.76 -18.30 -5.52
CA ASP A 283 4.53 -17.10 -5.88
C ASP A 283 3.98 -16.38 -7.13
N PRO A 284 4.01 -15.04 -7.14
CA PRO A 284 3.57 -14.24 -8.28
C PRO A 284 4.41 -14.55 -9.52
N VAL A 285 3.90 -14.20 -10.69
CA VAL A 285 4.68 -14.30 -11.93
C VAL A 285 5.93 -13.42 -11.79
N VAL A 286 7.10 -14.01 -12.06
CA VAL A 286 8.40 -13.34 -12.04
C VAL A 286 9.11 -13.68 -13.35
N VAL A 287 9.68 -12.67 -13.98
CA VAL A 287 10.52 -12.83 -15.16
C VAL A 287 11.96 -12.44 -14.82
N SER A 288 12.89 -13.29 -15.23
CA SER A 288 14.33 -13.06 -15.17
C SER A 288 14.94 -13.48 -16.50
N GLY A 289 16.17 -13.09 -16.79
CA GLY A 289 16.78 -13.47 -18.05
C GLY A 289 18.21 -12.97 -18.18
N ASP A 290 18.93 -13.60 -19.10
CA ASP A 290 20.31 -13.32 -19.41
C ASP A 290 20.42 -12.70 -20.81
N VAL A 291 21.37 -11.77 -20.95
CA VAL A 291 21.65 -11.09 -22.22
C VAL A 291 22.90 -11.69 -22.84
N THR A 292 22.80 -12.13 -24.09
CA THR A 292 23.96 -12.37 -24.93
C THR A 292 24.14 -11.17 -25.84
N ASN A 293 25.15 -10.36 -25.57
CA ASN A 293 25.50 -9.22 -26.43
C ASN A 293 25.86 -9.72 -27.83
N GLY A 294 25.51 -8.91 -28.82
CA GLY A 294 25.79 -9.21 -30.21
C GLY A 294 27.16 -8.70 -30.62
N THR A 295 27.67 -9.23 -31.71
CA THR A 295 28.61 -8.53 -32.58
C THR A 295 27.83 -7.66 -33.57
N CYS A 296 28.51 -6.92 -34.43
CA CYS A 296 27.88 -5.98 -35.37
C CYS A 296 27.04 -6.63 -36.50
N THR A 297 26.77 -7.94 -36.41
CA THR A 297 25.96 -8.71 -37.35
C THR A 297 24.59 -9.09 -36.78
N SER A 298 24.04 -8.30 -35.84
CA SER A 298 22.71 -8.50 -35.23
C SER A 298 22.46 -9.94 -34.76
N ASN A 299 23.38 -10.50 -33.99
CA ASN A 299 23.33 -11.87 -33.45
C ASN A 299 23.10 -11.90 -31.94
N ALA A 300 22.73 -10.76 -31.33
CA ALA A 300 22.41 -10.69 -29.92
C ALA A 300 21.16 -11.50 -29.59
N ALA A 301 21.05 -11.93 -28.33
CA ALA A 301 19.92 -12.71 -27.84
C ALA A 301 19.56 -12.32 -26.39
N ILE A 302 18.30 -12.52 -26.05
CA ILE A 302 17.80 -12.47 -24.67
C ILE A 302 17.11 -13.81 -24.40
N ASP A 303 17.60 -14.53 -23.40
CA ASP A 303 17.05 -15.80 -22.91
C ASP A 303 16.35 -15.50 -21.59
N ILE A 304 15.03 -15.69 -21.52
CA ILE A 304 14.25 -15.40 -20.32
C ILE A 304 13.76 -16.68 -19.64
N THR A 305 13.61 -16.61 -18.33
CA THR A 305 12.96 -17.65 -17.53
C THR A 305 11.82 -17.01 -16.75
N VAL A 306 10.61 -17.57 -16.93
CA VAL A 306 9.42 -17.21 -16.15
C VAL A 306 9.18 -18.24 -15.05
N THR A 307 8.94 -17.76 -13.82
CA THR A 307 8.57 -18.59 -12.68
C THR A 307 7.36 -18.01 -11.96
N GLY A 308 6.69 -18.81 -11.12
CA GLY A 308 5.46 -18.40 -10.42
C GLY A 308 4.25 -18.23 -11.35
N GLY A 309 3.17 -17.63 -10.86
CA GLY A 309 1.94 -17.44 -11.63
C GLY A 309 1.28 -18.74 -12.13
N THR A 310 0.31 -18.63 -13.04
CA THR A 310 -0.38 -19.78 -13.65
C THR A 310 -0.10 -19.88 -15.16
N PRO A 311 0.61 -20.92 -15.63
CA PRO A 311 0.85 -21.14 -17.05
C PRO A 311 -0.43 -21.58 -17.81
N PRO A 312 -0.51 -21.40 -19.14
CA PRO A 312 0.51 -20.80 -20.02
C PRO A 312 0.66 -19.28 -19.85
N TYR A 313 1.82 -18.75 -20.23
CA TYR A 313 2.15 -17.32 -20.22
C TYR A 313 2.01 -16.73 -21.62
N THR A 314 1.74 -15.42 -21.70
CA THR A 314 1.80 -14.64 -22.94
C THR A 314 2.86 -13.56 -22.82
N TYR A 315 3.61 -13.36 -23.90
CA TYR A 315 4.71 -12.40 -23.96
C TYR A 315 4.36 -11.25 -24.89
N ALA A 316 4.65 -10.02 -24.47
CA ALA A 316 4.56 -8.84 -25.31
C ALA A 316 5.86 -8.05 -25.19
N TRP A 317 6.74 -8.22 -26.18
CA TRP A 317 8.00 -7.51 -26.28
C TRP A 317 7.84 -6.17 -26.99
N THR A 318 8.55 -5.16 -26.52
CA THR A 318 8.80 -3.92 -27.24
C THR A 318 10.30 -3.60 -27.23
N GLY A 319 10.79 -2.99 -28.31
CA GLY A 319 12.21 -2.67 -28.43
C GLY A 319 12.50 -1.51 -29.40
N PRO A 320 13.78 -1.31 -29.75
CA PRO A 320 14.22 -0.26 -30.66
C PRO A 320 13.55 -0.36 -32.03
N ALA A 321 13.45 0.77 -32.73
CA ALA A 321 12.89 0.86 -34.08
C ALA A 321 11.46 0.25 -34.23
N GLY A 322 10.70 0.20 -33.13
CA GLY A 322 9.34 -0.35 -33.14
C GLY A 322 9.30 -1.88 -33.15
N PHE A 323 10.38 -2.55 -32.76
CA PHE A 323 10.42 -4.01 -32.61
C PHE A 323 9.30 -4.49 -31.67
N THR A 324 8.63 -5.56 -32.08
CA THR A 324 7.69 -6.32 -31.25
C THR A 324 7.86 -7.80 -31.47
N SER A 325 7.60 -8.59 -30.42
CA SER A 325 7.60 -10.05 -30.49
C SER A 325 6.67 -10.64 -29.44
N THR A 326 6.24 -11.88 -29.65
CA THR A 326 5.48 -12.71 -28.70
C THR A 326 6.20 -14.00 -28.33
N ASP A 327 7.42 -14.18 -28.81
CA ASP A 327 8.27 -15.32 -28.44
C ASP A 327 8.75 -15.14 -27.00
N GLU A 328 9.00 -16.26 -26.31
CA GLU A 328 9.60 -16.25 -24.97
C GLU A 328 11.02 -15.70 -25.06
N ASP A 329 11.88 -16.39 -25.82
CA ASP A 329 13.27 -15.99 -26.06
C ASP A 329 13.42 -15.21 -27.36
N LEU A 330 14.33 -14.25 -27.35
CA LEU A 330 14.64 -13.42 -28.50
C LEU A 330 16.04 -13.70 -29.02
N THR A 331 16.19 -13.76 -30.34
CA THR A 331 17.48 -13.89 -31.03
C THR A 331 17.54 -12.92 -32.21
N GLY A 332 18.74 -12.65 -32.73
CA GLY A 332 18.91 -11.78 -33.88
C GLY A 332 18.71 -10.30 -33.57
N LEU A 333 18.97 -9.90 -32.33
CA LEU A 333 18.68 -8.55 -31.84
C LEU A 333 19.76 -7.55 -32.25
N VAL A 334 19.34 -6.29 -32.36
CA VAL A 334 20.22 -5.13 -32.53
C VAL A 334 20.48 -4.47 -31.17
N SER A 335 21.49 -3.61 -31.08
CA SER A 335 21.76 -2.87 -29.86
C SER A 335 20.56 -2.01 -29.44
N GLY A 336 20.20 -2.04 -28.16
CA GLY A 336 19.17 -1.21 -27.55
C GLY A 336 18.45 -1.90 -26.40
N THR A 337 17.42 -1.24 -25.87
CA THR A 337 16.67 -1.74 -24.71
C THR A 337 15.39 -2.45 -25.15
N TYR A 338 15.22 -3.67 -24.68
CA TYR A 338 14.05 -4.52 -24.89
C TYR A 338 13.32 -4.70 -23.59
N THR A 339 12.00 -4.51 -23.63
CA THR A 339 11.11 -4.72 -22.48
C THR A 339 10.08 -5.78 -22.82
N VAL A 340 9.80 -6.67 -21.86
CA VAL A 340 8.74 -7.67 -21.96
C VAL A 340 7.68 -7.39 -20.92
N LEU A 341 6.42 -7.52 -21.31
CA LEU A 341 5.30 -7.75 -20.41
C LEU A 341 4.93 -9.23 -20.50
N VAL A 342 5.08 -9.95 -19.40
CA VAL A 342 4.65 -11.35 -19.25
C VAL A 342 3.31 -11.34 -18.51
N THR A 343 2.29 -11.94 -19.10
CA THR A 343 0.97 -12.09 -18.47
C THR A 343 0.65 -13.57 -18.27
N ASP A 344 0.22 -13.94 -17.07
CA ASP A 344 -0.23 -15.29 -16.77
C ASP A 344 -1.71 -15.50 -17.11
N THR A 345 -2.20 -16.74 -17.01
CA THR A 345 -3.60 -17.07 -17.36
C THR A 345 -4.64 -16.39 -16.44
N ASN A 346 -4.25 -15.97 -15.23
CA ASN A 346 -5.14 -15.26 -14.31
C ASN A 346 -5.11 -13.73 -14.48
N GLY A 347 -4.25 -13.23 -15.36
CA GLY A 347 -4.06 -11.81 -15.64
C GLY A 347 -3.08 -11.11 -14.71
N CYS A 348 -2.24 -11.84 -13.99
CA CYS A 348 -1.11 -11.25 -13.28
C CYS A 348 0.02 -10.95 -14.27
N GLU A 349 0.69 -9.80 -14.07
CA GLU A 349 1.68 -9.28 -14.99
C GLU A 349 3.05 -9.13 -14.30
N ALA A 350 4.11 -9.46 -15.03
CA ALA A 350 5.50 -9.14 -14.69
C ALA A 350 6.17 -8.41 -15.84
N THR A 351 7.01 -7.43 -15.53
CA THR A 351 7.81 -6.72 -16.53
C THR A 351 9.29 -6.99 -16.36
N GLY A 352 9.97 -7.19 -17.48
CA GLY A 352 11.42 -7.31 -17.56
C GLY A 352 11.99 -6.28 -18.53
N SER A 353 13.22 -5.82 -18.28
CA SER A 353 13.91 -4.87 -19.15
C SER A 353 15.39 -5.22 -19.23
N TRP A 354 15.88 -5.42 -20.44
CA TRP A 354 17.29 -5.73 -20.69
C TRP A 354 17.84 -4.82 -21.78
N THR A 355 19.11 -4.43 -21.63
CA THR A 355 19.82 -3.66 -22.64
C THR A 355 20.82 -4.57 -23.32
N VAL A 356 20.66 -4.68 -24.64
CA VAL A 356 21.59 -5.37 -25.54
C VAL A 356 22.59 -4.35 -26.06
N THR A 357 23.88 -4.68 -26.00
CA THR A 357 24.93 -3.92 -26.69
C THR A 357 25.51 -4.73 -27.85
N SER A 358 26.05 -4.02 -28.83
CA SER A 358 26.96 -4.61 -29.82
C SER A 358 28.38 -4.42 -29.33
N GLU A 359 29.13 -5.51 -29.22
CA GLU A 359 30.55 -5.49 -28.93
C GLU A 359 31.33 -5.67 -30.21
N ASP A 360 32.28 -4.76 -30.43
CA ASP A 360 33.34 -4.95 -31.40
C ASP A 360 34.63 -5.29 -30.66
N THR A 361 35.15 -6.48 -30.92
CA THR A 361 36.43 -6.94 -30.37
C THR A 361 37.42 -7.30 -31.47
N GLU A 362 37.05 -7.12 -32.73
CA GLU A 362 37.89 -7.46 -33.87
C GLU A 362 38.60 -6.18 -34.34
N PRO A 363 39.94 -6.18 -34.48
CA PRO A 363 40.60 -5.04 -35.06
C PRO A 363 40.25 -4.90 -36.55
N PRO A 364 40.26 -3.68 -37.10
CA PRO A 364 39.96 -3.47 -38.51
C PRO A 364 41.00 -4.15 -39.39
N SER A 365 40.58 -4.57 -40.58
CA SER A 365 41.46 -5.19 -41.57
C SER A 365 41.85 -4.18 -42.65
N PHE A 366 43.13 -4.17 -43.01
CA PHE A 366 43.61 -3.39 -44.14
C PHE A 366 44.79 -4.10 -44.82
N THR A 367 45.02 -3.79 -46.09
CA THR A 367 46.19 -4.24 -46.84
C THR A 367 46.93 -3.03 -47.38
N ALA A 368 48.18 -2.82 -46.96
CA ALA A 368 49.03 -1.83 -47.61
C ALA A 368 49.50 -2.38 -48.98
N PRO A 369 49.41 -1.61 -50.08
CA PRO A 369 49.87 -2.08 -51.38
C PRO A 369 51.38 -2.37 -51.43
N GLY A 370 51.78 -3.21 -52.40
CA GLY A 370 53.16 -3.69 -52.59
C GLY A 370 54.17 -2.63 -53.05
N PRO A 371 55.45 -3.00 -53.22
CA PRO A 371 56.61 -2.11 -53.03
C PRO A 371 56.53 -0.83 -53.87
N PHE A 372 56.72 0.30 -53.17
CA PHE A 372 56.57 1.63 -53.75
C PHE A 372 57.89 2.12 -54.34
N ASP A 373 57.86 2.46 -55.64
CA ASP A 373 58.98 3.07 -56.35
C ASP A 373 58.65 4.54 -56.62
N PHE A 374 59.38 5.45 -55.99
CA PHE A 374 59.13 6.89 -56.14
C PHE A 374 59.85 7.45 -57.35
N CYS A 375 59.11 8.16 -58.21
CA CYS A 375 59.66 9.17 -59.09
C CYS A 375 59.44 10.54 -58.43
N VAL A 376 60.48 11.08 -57.81
CA VAL A 376 60.51 12.41 -57.18
C VAL A 376 60.04 13.47 -58.17
N SER A 377 59.01 14.26 -57.83
CA SER A 377 58.49 15.34 -58.70
C SER A 377 59.27 16.66 -58.57
N GLY A 378 60.00 16.87 -57.46
CA GLY A 378 60.88 18.03 -57.25
C GLY A 378 61.96 17.80 -56.19
N ILE A 379 63.14 18.41 -56.38
CA ILE A 379 64.26 18.43 -55.43
C ILE A 379 64.43 19.86 -54.94
N PHE A 380 64.53 20.04 -53.63
CA PHE A 380 64.82 21.33 -53.03
C PHE A 380 66.09 21.20 -52.22
N SER A 381 67.09 22.01 -52.55
CA SER A 381 68.31 22.12 -51.76
C SER A 381 68.17 23.32 -50.86
N ALA A 382 68.27 23.14 -49.54
CA ALA A 382 68.29 24.29 -48.64
C ALA A 382 69.62 25.04 -48.87
N VAL A 383 69.62 26.37 -49.01
CA VAL A 383 70.83 27.21 -48.94
C VAL A 383 70.82 27.95 -47.60
N TYR A 384 71.98 28.04 -46.95
CA TYR A 384 72.17 28.72 -45.65
C TYR A 384 72.33 30.23 -45.93
N ASP A 385 71.52 31.08 -45.30
CA ASP A 385 71.48 32.53 -45.55
C ASP A 385 72.60 33.32 -44.83
N GLY A 386 73.47 32.64 -44.07
CA GLY A 386 74.59 33.28 -43.41
C GLY A 386 74.27 34.01 -42.11
N VAL A 387 73.03 33.98 -41.61
CA VAL A 387 72.66 34.64 -40.35
C VAL A 387 72.42 33.59 -39.26
N ILE A 388 73.08 33.72 -38.11
CA ILE A 388 72.64 32.99 -36.90
C ILE A 388 71.51 33.82 -36.27
N GLY A 389 70.27 33.47 -36.62
CA GLY A 389 69.03 34.00 -36.06
C GLY A 389 67.91 32.97 -36.21
N PRO A 390 66.86 32.98 -35.35
CA PRO A 390 65.99 31.83 -35.18
C PRO A 390 64.98 31.57 -36.31
N ASP A 391 64.76 32.47 -37.27
CA ASP A 391 63.78 32.28 -38.35
C ASP A 391 64.15 33.08 -39.60
N SER A 392 64.37 32.42 -40.75
CA SER A 392 63.78 32.88 -42.04
C SER A 392 64.01 31.95 -43.24
N ASP A 393 62.91 31.80 -43.98
CA ASP A 393 62.65 31.21 -45.29
C ASP A 393 63.71 31.33 -46.40
N ILE A 394 63.72 30.31 -47.26
CA ILE A 394 64.59 30.14 -48.41
C ILE A 394 63.87 30.64 -49.68
N VAL A 395 64.46 31.63 -50.38
CA VAL A 395 64.06 32.04 -51.74
C VAL A 395 65.28 31.92 -52.67
N PRO A 396 65.15 31.39 -53.91
CA PRO A 396 66.29 31.15 -54.79
C PRO A 396 66.58 32.34 -55.71
N ASP A 397 67.85 32.73 -55.88
CA ASP A 397 68.39 32.97 -57.23
C ASP A 397 69.93 32.99 -57.29
N ASP A 398 70.40 32.72 -58.52
CA ASP A 398 71.74 32.45 -59.02
C ASP A 398 72.70 33.67 -59.04
N ILE A 399 74.03 33.39 -58.97
CA ILE A 399 75.19 34.10 -59.61
C ILE A 399 76.47 34.13 -58.72
N TYR A 400 77.46 33.33 -59.15
CA TYR A 400 78.95 33.45 -59.04
C TYR A 400 79.67 33.62 -57.67
N LEU A 401 80.17 32.46 -57.14
CA LEU A 401 81.50 32.13 -56.52
C LEU A 401 82.06 32.97 -55.33
N PRO A 402 82.99 32.45 -54.45
CA PRO A 402 83.42 31.06 -54.14
C PRO A 402 83.63 30.73 -52.61
N LEU A 403 83.91 29.44 -52.33
CA LEU A 403 84.57 28.85 -51.14
C LEU A 403 83.74 28.56 -49.87
N PHE A 404 83.09 27.38 -49.84
CA PHE A 404 83.01 26.58 -48.61
C PHE A 404 84.14 25.54 -48.59
N PRO A 405 84.69 25.19 -47.40
CA PRO A 405 85.66 24.10 -47.26
C PRO A 405 85.04 22.77 -47.69
N THR A 406 85.81 22.00 -48.46
CA THR A 406 85.48 20.64 -48.92
C THR A 406 85.14 19.72 -47.75
N GLY A 407 83.93 19.16 -47.74
CA GLY A 407 83.59 18.02 -46.87
C GLY A 407 82.14 17.89 -46.42
N TRP A 408 81.31 18.93 -46.56
CA TRP A 408 79.89 18.86 -46.22
C TRP A 408 79.05 18.89 -47.49
N THR A 409 78.59 17.73 -47.94
CA THR A 409 77.46 17.64 -48.87
C THR A 409 76.18 17.79 -48.07
N ARG A 410 75.29 18.69 -48.52
CA ARG A 410 73.96 18.85 -47.92
C ARG A 410 73.10 17.63 -48.29
N PRO A 411 72.23 17.13 -47.41
CA PRO A 411 71.25 16.13 -47.81
C PRO A 411 70.26 16.76 -48.80
N ASP A 412 70.05 16.12 -49.94
CA ASP A 412 68.88 16.38 -50.76
C ASP A 412 67.66 15.92 -49.97
N TRP A 413 66.61 16.74 -49.92
CA TRP A 413 65.31 16.30 -49.46
C TRP A 413 64.34 16.25 -50.62
N TYR A 414 63.50 15.23 -50.60
CA TYR A 414 62.53 14.93 -51.63
C TYR A 414 61.16 15.38 -51.17
N ILE A 415 60.46 16.10 -52.05
CA ILE A 415 59.07 16.49 -51.86
C ILE A 415 58.17 15.39 -52.41
N ILE A 416 57.25 14.95 -51.57
CA ILE A 416 56.11 14.13 -51.97
C ILE A 416 54.92 15.06 -52.16
N ASP A 417 54.38 15.09 -53.38
CA ASP A 417 53.16 15.85 -53.67
C ASP A 417 51.94 15.21 -52.98
N ALA A 418 51.00 16.07 -52.57
CA ALA A 418 49.74 15.62 -52.01
C ALA A 418 48.87 14.87 -53.02
N GLY A 419 48.22 13.79 -52.56
CA GLY A 419 47.44 12.89 -53.42
C GLY A 419 48.29 11.87 -54.18
N SER A 420 49.51 11.60 -53.72
CA SER A 420 50.32 10.48 -54.22
C SER A 420 49.64 9.15 -53.93
N THR A 421 49.03 8.54 -54.95
CA THR A 421 48.24 7.30 -54.85
C THR A 421 49.01 6.07 -54.37
N VAL A 422 50.32 6.18 -54.15
CA VAL A 422 51.22 5.11 -53.71
C VAL A 422 51.66 5.24 -52.24
N LEU A 423 51.38 6.35 -51.55
CA LEU A 423 51.65 6.48 -50.10
C LEU A 423 50.39 6.38 -49.24
N ASP A 424 49.24 6.38 -49.89
CA ASP A 424 47.96 6.43 -49.23
C ASP A 424 47.37 5.02 -49.15
N ILE A 425 46.77 4.68 -48.01
CA ILE A 425 45.98 3.47 -47.88
C ILE A 425 44.74 3.66 -48.76
N ASP A 426 44.53 2.77 -49.72
CA ASP A 426 43.32 2.77 -50.54
C ASP A 426 42.09 2.67 -49.61
N PRO A 427 41.18 3.65 -49.59
CA PRO A 427 39.98 3.58 -48.77
C PRO A 427 39.12 2.33 -49.05
N ALA A 428 39.20 1.76 -50.26
CA ALA A 428 38.51 0.51 -50.60
C ALA A 428 39.18 -0.75 -50.00
N SER A 429 40.40 -0.63 -49.47
CA SER A 429 41.12 -1.70 -48.78
C SER A 429 40.88 -1.72 -47.27
N LEU A 430 40.21 -0.69 -46.74
CA LEU A 430 39.76 -0.64 -45.35
C LEU A 430 38.47 -1.44 -45.24
N ASN A 431 38.46 -2.43 -44.36
CA ASN A 431 37.26 -3.20 -44.06
C ASN A 431 37.20 -3.49 -42.57
N ASP A 432 36.05 -3.16 -41.99
CA ASP A 432 35.72 -3.42 -40.61
C ASP A 432 34.28 -3.94 -40.53
N ASN A 433 33.99 -4.82 -39.59
CA ASN A 433 32.69 -5.47 -39.47
C ASN A 433 31.67 -4.62 -38.68
N CYS A 434 32.13 -3.55 -38.02
CA CYS A 434 31.39 -2.75 -37.04
C CYS A 434 31.36 -1.25 -37.35
N CYS A 435 32.42 -0.72 -37.95
CA CYS A 435 32.59 0.70 -38.23
C CYS A 435 32.49 1.00 -39.72
N ASP A 436 31.84 2.11 -40.07
CA ASP A 436 31.86 2.61 -41.44
C ASP A 436 33.30 3.01 -41.82
N PRO A 437 33.73 2.86 -43.08
CA PRO A 437 35.10 3.19 -43.49
C PRO A 437 35.53 4.63 -43.20
N GLY A 438 34.58 5.56 -43.09
CA GLY A 438 34.83 6.97 -42.75
C GLY A 438 35.07 7.23 -41.27
N GLU A 439 34.81 6.25 -40.40
CA GLU A 439 35.03 6.32 -38.95
C GLU A 439 36.36 5.67 -38.53
N LEU A 440 37.06 5.04 -39.47
CA LEU A 440 38.38 4.47 -39.25
C LEU A 440 39.46 5.56 -39.24
N THR A 441 40.33 5.53 -38.24
CA THR A 441 41.45 6.47 -38.12
C THR A 441 42.75 5.79 -38.57
N ILE A 442 43.42 6.39 -39.56
CA ILE A 442 44.74 5.96 -40.01
C ILE A 442 45.80 6.71 -39.23
N SER A 443 46.80 5.99 -38.71
CA SER A 443 48.03 6.57 -38.18
C SER A 443 49.23 5.94 -38.87
N TRP A 444 50.31 6.70 -39.00
CA TRP A 444 51.52 6.22 -39.64
C TRP A 444 52.79 6.77 -38.99
N ILE A 445 53.87 6.01 -39.11
CA ILE A 445 55.22 6.35 -38.65
C ILE A 445 56.21 6.08 -39.78
N ILE A 446 57.01 7.07 -40.17
CA ILE A 446 58.13 6.86 -41.11
C ILE A 446 59.42 6.78 -40.30
N ASN A 447 60.07 5.63 -40.39
CA ASN A 447 61.35 5.34 -39.78
C ASN A 447 62.47 5.52 -40.79
N PHE A 448 63.44 6.38 -40.47
CA PHE A 448 64.55 6.66 -41.37
C PHE A 448 65.72 5.69 -41.16
N SER A 449 66.22 5.07 -42.24
CA SER A 449 67.37 4.15 -42.19
C SER A 449 68.69 4.82 -41.80
N THR A 450 68.74 6.15 -41.82
CA THR A 450 69.91 6.96 -41.47
C THR A 450 70.03 7.25 -39.97
N GLY A 451 69.10 6.77 -39.13
CA GLY A 451 69.13 6.95 -37.67
C GLY A 451 68.56 8.28 -37.16
N GLU A 452 67.91 9.04 -38.04
CA GLU A 452 67.17 10.26 -37.70
C GLU A 452 65.87 9.95 -36.93
N PRO A 453 65.32 10.92 -36.17
CA PRO A 453 64.03 10.76 -35.50
C PRO A 453 62.92 10.41 -36.49
N SER A 454 62.05 9.47 -36.11
CA SER A 454 60.86 9.12 -36.89
C SER A 454 59.90 10.30 -36.98
N ILE A 455 59.20 10.41 -38.11
CA ILE A 455 58.05 11.32 -38.25
C ILE A 455 56.75 10.52 -38.14
N THR A 456 55.72 11.11 -37.53
CA THR A 456 54.43 10.48 -37.31
C THR A 456 53.30 11.39 -37.74
N GLY A 457 52.20 10.81 -38.23
CA GLY A 457 51.00 11.58 -38.56
C GLY A 457 49.73 10.76 -38.46
N THR A 458 48.60 11.47 -38.52
CA THR A 458 47.24 10.91 -38.60
C THR A 458 46.64 11.24 -39.97
N GLY A 459 45.79 10.36 -40.49
CA GLY A 459 45.23 10.46 -41.84
C GLY A 459 46.15 9.90 -42.91
N GLN A 460 45.96 10.33 -44.16
CA GLN A 460 46.78 9.88 -45.29
C GLN A 460 48.14 10.59 -45.26
N PRO A 461 49.29 9.90 -45.38
CA PRO A 461 50.61 10.52 -45.34
C PRO A 461 50.76 11.66 -46.34
N SER A 462 50.22 11.52 -47.56
CA SER A 462 50.30 12.58 -48.58
C SER A 462 49.51 13.85 -48.22
N THR A 463 48.67 13.81 -47.18
CA THR A 463 47.82 14.92 -46.73
C THR A 463 48.30 15.58 -45.43
N TYR A 464 49.46 15.15 -44.90
CA TYR A 464 50.02 15.69 -43.67
C TYR A 464 50.42 17.16 -43.84
N ASP A 465 49.84 18.02 -43.00
CA ASP A 465 50.08 19.45 -42.95
C ASP A 465 50.34 19.83 -41.48
N PRO A 466 51.59 20.17 -41.09
CA PRO A 466 51.89 20.51 -39.71
C PRO A 466 51.34 21.88 -39.29
N ASP A 467 50.94 22.76 -40.22
CA ASP A 467 50.49 24.13 -39.95
C ASP A 467 49.53 24.64 -41.05
N THR A 468 48.26 24.21 -41.03
CA THR A 468 47.33 24.48 -42.13
C THR A 468 47.08 25.97 -42.41
N ASN A 469 47.40 26.41 -43.64
CA ASN A 469 46.58 27.35 -44.40
C ASN A 469 46.84 27.28 -45.92
N GLY A 470 46.37 26.20 -46.54
CA GLY A 470 45.83 26.25 -47.92
C GLY A 470 46.64 25.59 -49.04
N SER A 471 47.80 25.01 -48.76
CA SER A 471 48.50 24.10 -49.68
C SER A 471 49.22 23.03 -48.84
N PRO A 472 49.06 21.74 -49.14
CA PRO A 472 49.72 20.68 -48.37
C PRO A 472 51.24 20.84 -48.45
N ASP A 473 51.88 20.93 -47.29
CA ASP A 473 53.33 20.94 -47.20
C ASP A 473 53.86 19.53 -47.46
N PRO A 474 54.78 19.35 -48.42
CA PRO A 474 55.22 18.03 -48.81
C PRO A 474 56.08 17.37 -47.74
N ILE A 475 55.84 16.07 -47.49
CA ILE A 475 56.70 15.25 -46.64
C ILE A 475 58.12 15.30 -47.20
N LYS A 476 59.05 15.80 -46.39
CA LYS A 476 60.48 15.91 -46.73
C LYS A 476 61.20 14.63 -46.35
N LEU A 477 61.44 13.75 -47.33
CA LEU A 477 62.23 12.54 -47.11
C LEU A 477 63.71 12.77 -47.43
N TRP A 478 64.59 12.31 -46.56
CA TRP A 478 66.02 12.61 -46.65
C TRP A 478 66.73 11.62 -47.57
N GLY A 479 67.41 12.13 -48.59
CA GLY A 479 68.36 11.37 -49.41
C GLY A 479 69.75 11.32 -48.79
N THR A 480 70.54 10.32 -49.14
CA THR A 480 71.98 10.37 -48.89
C THR A 480 72.67 11.16 -50.00
N PRO A 481 73.72 11.95 -49.69
CA PRO A 481 74.42 12.78 -50.67
C PRO A 481 75.25 12.00 -51.72
N ASN A 482 75.19 10.67 -51.74
CA ASN A 482 76.09 9.81 -52.51
C ASN A 482 75.45 9.17 -53.75
N ASN A 483 74.31 9.66 -54.24
CA ASN A 483 73.54 9.01 -55.32
C ASN A 483 73.26 7.51 -55.05
N VAL A 484 73.05 7.14 -53.78
CA VAL A 484 72.68 5.77 -53.39
C VAL A 484 71.20 5.72 -53.09
N ASN A 485 70.52 4.68 -53.58
CA ASN A 485 69.14 4.42 -53.20
C ASN A 485 69.04 4.23 -51.69
N VAL A 486 68.13 4.95 -51.05
CA VAL A 486 67.88 4.84 -49.61
C VAL A 486 66.52 4.20 -49.43
N THR A 487 66.47 3.14 -48.61
CA THR A 487 65.21 2.53 -48.19
C THR A 487 64.82 3.12 -46.84
N HIS A 488 63.60 3.64 -46.75
CA HIS A 488 62.94 3.97 -45.49
C HIS A 488 61.79 3.01 -45.26
N THR A 489 61.27 2.93 -44.06
CA THR A 489 60.10 2.08 -43.76
C THR A 489 58.97 2.96 -43.24
N ILE A 490 57.79 2.84 -43.83
CA ILE A 490 56.56 3.40 -43.28
C ILE A 490 55.77 2.29 -42.59
N GLU A 491 55.31 2.57 -41.39
CA GLU A 491 54.47 1.69 -40.59
C GLU A 491 53.08 2.30 -40.50
N TYR A 492 52.07 1.56 -40.94
CA TYR A 492 50.67 1.96 -40.86
C TYR A 492 49.97 1.22 -39.72
N SER A 493 49.10 1.91 -39.00
CA SER A 493 48.12 1.33 -38.09
C SER A 493 46.76 1.95 -38.33
N VAL A 494 45.71 1.13 -38.41
CA VAL A 494 44.33 1.58 -38.52
C VAL A 494 43.62 1.29 -37.20
N THR A 495 42.94 2.29 -36.66
CA THR A 495 42.12 2.17 -35.46
C THR A 495 40.66 2.31 -35.86
N ASP A 496 39.80 1.42 -35.39
CA ASP A 496 38.36 1.52 -35.63
C ASP A 496 37.68 2.54 -34.69
N CYS A 497 36.37 2.70 -34.85
CA CYS A 497 35.54 3.60 -34.06
C CYS A 497 35.35 3.14 -32.60
N ASN A 498 35.68 1.89 -32.29
CA ASN A 498 35.64 1.28 -30.97
C ASN A 498 37.02 1.26 -30.27
N GLY A 499 38.08 1.68 -30.96
CA GLY A 499 39.45 1.78 -30.47
C GLY A 499 40.30 0.53 -30.67
N ASN A 500 39.82 -0.50 -31.38
CA ASN A 500 40.67 -1.66 -31.71
C ASN A 500 41.66 -1.26 -32.81
N VAL A 501 42.91 -1.68 -32.64
CA VAL A 501 44.01 -1.30 -33.54
C VAL A 501 44.41 -2.50 -34.37
N ALA A 502 44.37 -2.34 -35.69
CA ALA A 502 44.90 -3.30 -36.65
C ALA A 502 46.37 -3.63 -36.40
N ALA A 503 46.79 -4.82 -36.80
CA ALA A 503 48.20 -5.16 -36.84
C ALA A 503 48.95 -4.15 -37.72
N THR A 504 50.09 -3.67 -37.24
CA THR A 504 50.92 -2.73 -37.98
C THR A 504 51.41 -3.36 -39.28
N VAL A 505 51.26 -2.65 -40.40
CA VAL A 505 51.80 -3.06 -41.69
C VAL A 505 52.97 -2.15 -42.05
N SER A 506 54.16 -2.74 -42.16
CA SER A 506 55.38 -2.04 -42.55
C SER A 506 55.63 -2.19 -44.04
N VAL A 507 55.88 -1.09 -44.73
CA VAL A 507 56.24 -1.09 -46.15
C VAL A 507 57.52 -0.30 -46.38
N ASP A 508 58.41 -0.89 -47.17
CA ASP A 508 59.64 -0.21 -47.59
C ASP A 508 59.36 0.79 -48.71
N ILE A 509 59.85 2.00 -48.49
CA ILE A 509 59.84 3.13 -49.40
C ILE A 509 61.23 3.24 -50.00
N LEU A 510 61.37 3.01 -51.31
CA LEU A 510 62.64 3.17 -52.01
C LEU A 510 62.74 4.57 -52.61
N ILE A 511 63.68 5.37 -52.11
CA ILE A 511 64.01 6.66 -52.67
C ILE A 511 65.21 6.53 -53.60
N ARG A 512 65.02 6.88 -54.86
CA ARG A 512 66.09 6.88 -55.86
C ARG A 512 66.59 8.31 -56.11
N PRO A 513 67.91 8.51 -56.17
CA PRO A 513 68.46 9.78 -56.62
C PRO A 513 68.12 10.01 -58.09
N ARG A 514 67.98 11.28 -58.49
CA ARG A 514 67.81 11.65 -59.89
C ARG A 514 69.04 11.20 -60.69
N PRO A 515 68.89 10.71 -61.92
CA PRO A 515 70.02 10.57 -62.83
C PRO A 515 70.69 11.94 -62.99
N GLU A 516 71.98 12.03 -62.66
CA GLU A 516 72.80 13.22 -62.91
C GLU A 516 72.78 13.47 -64.42
N VAL A 517 72.00 14.46 -64.87
CA VAL A 517 72.04 14.91 -66.26
C VAL A 517 73.15 15.95 -66.30
N ASP A 518 74.37 15.50 -66.54
CA ASP A 518 75.45 16.39 -66.92
C ASP A 518 75.00 17.13 -68.20
N LYS A 519 74.71 18.42 -68.06
CA LYS A 519 74.65 19.32 -69.22
C LYS A 519 76.09 19.46 -69.71
N GLN A 520 76.46 18.69 -70.74
CA GLN A 520 77.65 18.97 -71.53
C GLN A 520 77.54 20.31 -72.25
#